data_AF-A0A401ZQS0-F1
#
_entry.id   AF-A0A401ZQS0-F1
#
_cell.length_a   1.000
_cell.length_b   1.000
_cell.length_c   1.000
_cell.angle_alpha   90.00
_cell.angle_beta   90.00
_cell.angle_gamma   90.00
#
_symmetry.space_group_name_H-M   'P 1'
#
loop_
_entity.id
_entity.type
_entity.pdbx_description
1 polymer ?
#
loop_
_entity_poly.entity_id
_entity_poly.type
_entity_poly.pdbx_seq_one_letter_code
_entity_poly.pdbx_strand_id
1 'polypeptide(L)'
;MVHLARKERYQSGPNEMLSFRLTGLLETDHMLVFNPQLGTVSLLTPGPDLLEEQQFTVSEICLLIPLLQCYPHYCPYEQLLASYAGGQTTLQDIDNSRRRLHKAQQEGRWDECVRPMRGALSRARLKMRSLGIDVVAVTETGYMLKRFQRTPLPPSAVSIESERSQILI
;
A
#
# COMPACT_ATOMS: atom_id res chain seq x y z
N MET A 1 25.58 -1.11 4.06
CA MET A 1 24.11 -1.00 3.91
C MET A 1 23.70 0.21 4.75
N VAL A 2 23.47 1.37 4.13
CA VAL A 2 23.25 2.62 4.87
C VAL A 2 21.83 2.60 5.42
N HIS A 3 21.70 2.50 6.75
CA HIS A 3 20.44 2.72 7.46
C HIS A 3 20.14 4.21 7.46
N LEU A 4 19.73 4.76 6.31
CA LEU A 4 19.16 6.10 6.27
C LEU A 4 17.88 6.08 7.10
N ALA A 5 17.81 7.00 8.07
CA ALA A 5 16.68 7.12 8.96
C ALA A 5 15.41 7.39 8.14
N ARG A 6 14.26 6.95 8.64
CA ARG A 6 12.94 7.11 8.00
C ARG A 6 12.67 8.54 7.51
N LYS A 7 13.18 9.55 8.24
CA LYS A 7 13.10 10.98 7.93
C LYS A 7 13.99 11.42 6.75
N GLU A 8 15.10 10.73 6.47
CA GLU A 8 16.03 11.10 5.40
C GLU A 8 15.53 10.62 4.02
N ARG A 9 14.70 9.58 4.00
CA ARG A 9 14.11 9.03 2.77
C ARG A 9 13.00 9.89 2.18
N TYR A 10 12.41 10.78 3.00
CA TYR A 10 11.39 11.73 2.60
C TYR A 10 11.69 13.06 3.29
N GLN A 11 12.20 14.04 2.52
CA GLN A 11 12.42 15.43 2.98
C GLN A 11 11.07 16.16 3.12
N SER A 12 10.18 15.61 3.93
CA SER A 12 9.01 16.31 4.42
C SER A 12 9.45 17.08 5.67
N GLY A 13 9.02 18.33 5.80
CA GLY A 13 9.26 19.09 7.02
C GLY A 13 8.81 18.28 8.26
N PRO A 14 9.31 18.56 9.48
CA PRO A 14 9.01 17.80 10.69
C PRO A 14 7.51 17.78 11.10
N ASN A 15 6.59 18.21 10.24
CA ASN A 15 5.15 18.06 10.44
C ASN A 15 4.35 17.94 9.12
N GLU A 16 5.02 17.68 7.99
CA GLU A 16 4.34 17.66 6.69
C GLU A 16 3.77 16.26 6.43
N MET A 17 2.51 16.10 6.78
CA MET A 17 1.71 14.93 6.45
C MET A 17 1.32 14.95 4.97
N LEU A 18 1.43 13.81 4.28
CA LEU A 18 1.03 13.69 2.89
C LEU A 18 -0.44 13.27 2.82
N SER A 19 -1.28 14.10 2.21
CA SER A 19 -2.72 13.84 2.09
C SER A 19 -3.08 13.38 0.68
N PHE A 20 -3.83 12.29 0.56
CA PHE A 20 -4.24 11.70 -0.71
C PHE A 20 -5.77 11.56 -0.79
N ARG A 21 -6.36 12.22 -1.78
CA ARG A 21 -7.77 12.03 -2.17
C ARG A 21 -7.81 11.02 -3.30
N LEU A 22 -8.15 9.77 -2.99
CA LEU A 22 -8.17 8.67 -3.96
C LEU A 22 -9.58 8.53 -4.55
N THR A 23 -9.98 9.51 -5.36
CA THR A 23 -11.31 9.58 -5.97
C THR A 23 -11.63 8.28 -6.71
N GLY A 24 -12.73 7.61 -6.32
CA GLY A 24 -13.14 6.33 -6.90
C GLY A 24 -12.63 5.08 -6.16
N LEU A 25 -11.63 5.21 -5.28
CA LEU A 25 -11.22 4.15 -4.36
C LEU A 25 -11.88 4.29 -2.99
N LEU A 26 -11.92 5.51 -2.48
CA LEU A 26 -12.51 5.84 -1.19
C LEU A 26 -13.96 6.32 -1.36
N GLU A 27 -14.70 6.33 -0.26
CA GLU A 27 -15.99 7.02 -0.18
C GLU A 27 -15.83 8.52 -0.37
N THR A 28 -16.90 9.20 -0.79
CA THR A 28 -16.87 10.63 -1.11
C THR A 28 -16.29 11.43 0.07
N ASP A 29 -15.37 12.33 -0.25
CA ASP A 29 -14.67 13.23 0.68
C ASP A 29 -13.80 12.58 1.76
N HIS A 30 -13.63 11.25 1.74
CA HIS A 30 -12.65 10.58 2.60
C HIS A 30 -11.23 10.81 2.07
N MET A 31 -10.26 10.82 2.99
CA MET A 31 -8.86 11.05 2.65
C MET A 31 -7.93 10.11 3.40
N LEU A 32 -6.86 9.70 2.71
CA LEU A 32 -5.73 9.06 3.38
C LEU A 32 -4.70 10.10 3.78
N VAL A 33 -4.24 10.03 5.02
CA VAL A 33 -3.16 10.86 5.53
C VAL A 33 -2.00 9.97 5.90
N PHE A 34 -0.85 10.21 5.28
CA PHE A 34 0.39 9.55 5.60
C PHE A 34 1.22 10.41 6.56
N ASN A 35 1.59 9.81 7.70
CA ASN A 35 2.51 10.38 8.66
C ASN A 35 3.93 9.80 8.47
N PRO A 36 4.85 10.55 7.83
CA PRO A 36 6.22 10.10 7.61
C PRO A 36 7.00 9.88 8.88
N GLN A 37 6.65 10.51 10.00
CA GLN A 37 7.38 10.34 11.26
C GLN A 37 7.02 9.03 11.94
N LEU A 38 5.73 8.75 12.09
CA LEU A 38 5.28 7.66 12.96
C LEU A 38 5.31 6.29 12.29
N GLY A 39 4.88 6.21 11.05
CA GLY A 39 4.42 4.89 10.63
C GLY A 39 3.42 4.89 9.55
N THR A 40 2.54 5.88 9.62
CA THR A 40 1.15 5.51 9.63
C THR A 40 0.45 6.05 8.41
N VAL A 41 -0.51 5.28 7.95
CA VAL A 41 -1.52 5.75 7.01
C VAL A 41 -2.85 5.67 7.73
N SER A 42 -3.52 6.80 7.77
CA SER A 42 -4.75 7.01 8.51
C SER A 42 -5.86 7.34 7.51
N LEU A 43 -7.00 6.66 7.61
CA LEU A 43 -8.20 6.96 6.84
C LEU A 43 -9.08 7.91 7.63
N LEU A 44 -9.29 9.11 7.10
CA LEU A 44 -10.11 10.14 7.72
C LEU A 44 -11.43 10.31 6.95
N THR A 45 -12.48 10.56 7.71
CA THR A 45 -13.75 11.08 7.17
C THR A 45 -13.60 12.57 6.80
N PRO A 46 -14.60 13.18 6.15
CA PRO A 46 -14.64 14.64 5.96
C PRO A 46 -14.75 15.41 7.29
N GLY A 47 -15.18 14.74 8.36
CA GLY A 47 -15.20 15.25 9.72
C GLY A 47 -13.89 14.98 10.47
N PRO A 48 -13.84 15.25 11.79
CA PRO A 48 -12.65 15.02 12.61
C PRO A 48 -12.41 13.53 12.93
N ASP A 49 -13.18 12.61 12.35
CA ASP A 49 -13.17 11.21 12.74
C ASP A 49 -12.10 10.41 11.98
N LEU A 50 -11.23 9.75 12.75
CA LEU A 50 -10.30 8.74 12.31
C LEU A 50 -11.03 7.40 12.21
N LEU A 51 -11.19 6.86 11.00
CA LEU A 51 -11.85 5.56 10.80
C LEU A 51 -10.92 4.39 11.08
N GLU A 52 -9.67 4.50 10.63
CA GLU A 52 -8.72 3.40 10.67
C GLU A 52 -7.29 3.96 10.56
N GLU A 53 -6.34 3.36 11.29
CA GLU A 53 -4.93 3.70 11.19
C GLU A 53 -4.09 2.44 11.10
N GLN A 54 -3.11 2.44 10.18
CA GLN A 54 -2.22 1.30 9.98
C GLN A 54 -0.77 1.74 10.01
N GLN A 55 0.06 1.01 10.77
CA GLN A 55 1.50 1.25 10.83
C GLN A 55 2.24 0.44 9.76
N PHE A 56 3.07 1.12 8.98
CA PHE A 56 3.88 0.52 7.94
C PHE A 56 5.37 0.55 8.27
N THR A 57 6.07 -0.49 7.85
CA THR A 57 7.53 -0.54 7.86
C THR A 57 8.09 0.40 6.79
N VAL A 58 9.37 0.75 6.90
CA VAL A 58 10.03 1.65 5.92
C VAL A 58 9.95 1.07 4.50
N SER A 59 10.23 -0.23 4.35
CA SER A 59 10.16 -0.91 3.05
C SER A 59 8.76 -0.91 2.43
N GLU A 60 7.72 -1.01 3.25
CA GLU A 60 6.32 -0.94 2.78
C GLU A 60 5.97 0.48 2.32
N ILE A 61 6.40 1.49 3.06
CA ILE A 61 6.15 2.91 2.74
C ILE A 61 6.86 3.33 1.46
N CYS A 62 8.11 2.90 1.28
CA CYS A 62 8.87 3.12 0.05
C CYS A 62 8.16 2.56 -1.19
N LEU A 63 7.26 1.60 -1.05
CA LEU A 63 6.46 1.10 -2.16
C LEU A 63 5.07 1.72 -2.21
N LEU A 64 4.51 2.08 -1.06
CA LEU A 64 3.16 2.61 -0.97
C LEU A 64 3.04 4.05 -1.46
N ILE A 65 4.00 4.92 -1.11
CA ILE A 65 3.97 6.32 -1.56
C ILE A 65 3.95 6.46 -3.08
N PRO A 66 4.85 5.84 -3.86
CA PRO A 66 4.79 5.97 -5.31
C PRO A 66 3.49 5.38 -5.89
N LEU A 67 2.89 4.36 -5.26
CA LEU A 67 1.56 3.87 -5.66
C LEU A 67 0.46 4.90 -5.44
N LEU A 68 0.46 5.58 -4.29
CA LEU A 68 -0.50 6.64 -3.98
C LEU A 68 -0.33 7.85 -4.91
N GLN A 69 0.91 8.19 -5.28
CA GLN A 69 1.23 9.28 -6.21
C GLN A 69 0.88 8.95 -7.66
N CYS A 70 0.99 7.69 -8.08
CA CYS A 70 0.65 7.27 -9.44
C CYS A 70 -0.85 7.08 -9.67
N TYR A 71 -1.66 6.97 -8.62
CA TYR A 71 -3.10 6.82 -8.74
C TYR A 71 -3.70 7.97 -9.58
N PRO A 72 -4.58 7.71 -10.57
CA PRO A 72 -5.31 6.46 -10.84
C PRO A 72 -4.59 5.44 -11.74
N HIS A 73 -3.35 5.71 -12.14
CA HIS A 73 -2.57 4.84 -13.01
C HIS A 73 -1.78 3.79 -12.22
N TYR A 74 -1.19 2.83 -12.94
CA TYR A 74 -0.25 1.90 -12.35
C TYR A 74 1.08 2.61 -12.05
N CYS A 75 1.78 2.14 -11.03
CA CYS A 75 3.17 2.49 -10.75
C CYS A 75 4.10 1.44 -11.39
N PRO A 76 5.01 1.83 -12.30
CA PRO A 76 5.92 0.90 -12.98
C PRO A 76 6.89 0.18 -12.04
N TYR A 77 7.34 -1.02 -12.42
CA TYR A 77 8.33 -1.78 -11.64
C TYR A 77 9.63 -1.01 -11.39
N GLU A 78 10.13 -0.26 -12.37
CA GLU A 78 11.37 0.51 -12.23
C GLU A 78 11.25 1.62 -11.19
N GLN A 79 10.09 2.28 -11.10
CA GLN A 79 9.83 3.34 -10.13
C GLN A 79 9.70 2.76 -8.73
N LEU A 80 8.99 1.63 -8.59
CA LEU A 80 8.89 0.90 -7.33
C LEU A 80 10.25 0.38 -6.86
N LEU A 81 11.07 -0.15 -7.76
CA LEU A 81 12.41 -0.66 -7.43
C LEU A 81 13.34 0.47 -7.01
N ALA A 82 13.31 1.59 -7.72
CA ALA A 82 14.11 2.76 -7.40
C ALA A 82 13.72 3.34 -6.03
N SER A 83 12.41 3.46 -5.77
CA SER A 83 11.91 3.94 -4.48
C SER A 83 12.18 2.96 -3.33
N TYR A 84 12.14 1.64 -3.59
CA TYR A 84 12.51 0.63 -2.60
C TYR A 84 13.96 0.75 -2.12
N ALA A 85 14.87 1.18 -3.02
CA ALA A 85 16.29 1.33 -2.72
C ALA A 85 16.63 2.62 -1.97
N GLY A 86 15.97 3.74 -2.29
CA GLY A 86 16.35 5.08 -1.82
C GLY A 86 15.24 5.93 -1.18
N GLY A 87 13.98 5.51 -1.24
CA GLY A 87 12.83 6.34 -0.86
C GLY A 87 12.50 7.37 -1.94
N GLN A 88 12.94 8.62 -1.78
CA GLN A 88 12.82 9.62 -2.84
C GLN A 88 13.61 9.19 -4.07
N THR A 89 12.94 9.30 -5.21
CA THR A 89 13.40 8.71 -6.45
C THR A 89 13.62 9.80 -7.49
N THR A 90 14.82 9.87 -8.06
CA THR A 90 15.11 10.75 -9.21
C THR A 90 14.84 10.01 -10.52
N LEU A 91 14.72 10.74 -11.65
CA LEU A 91 14.63 10.12 -12.98
C LEU A 91 15.83 9.22 -13.29
N GLN A 92 17.01 9.56 -12.77
CA GLN A 92 18.22 8.75 -12.93
C GLN A 92 18.12 7.42 -12.17
N ASP A 93 17.53 7.42 -10.97
CA ASP A 93 17.31 6.19 -10.19
C ASP A 93 16.31 5.25 -10.87
N ILE A 94 15.28 5.82 -11.49
CA ILE A 94 14.28 5.08 -12.28
C ILE A 94 14.96 4.46 -13.51
N ASP A 95 15.76 5.22 -14.25
CA ASP A 95 16.46 4.68 -15.42
C ASP A 95 17.48 3.58 -15.05
N ASN A 96 18.24 3.77 -13.98
CA ASN A 96 19.14 2.76 -13.44
C ASN A 96 18.37 1.48 -13.05
N SER A 97 17.21 1.64 -12.40
CA SER A 97 16.35 0.53 -12.01
C SER A 97 15.74 -0.18 -13.22
N ARG A 98 15.36 0.55 -14.27
CA ARG A 98 14.89 -0.01 -15.54
C ARG A 98 15.97 -0.85 -16.21
N ARG A 99 17.19 -0.33 -16.32
CA ARG A 99 18.34 -1.08 -16.86
C ARG A 99 18.62 -2.36 -16.06
N ARG A 100 18.54 -2.27 -14.73
CA ARG A 100 18.71 -3.42 -13.83
C ARG A 100 17.62 -4.49 -14.04
N LEU A 101 16.36 -4.09 -14.15
CA LEU A 101 15.25 -5.00 -14.41
C LEU A 101 15.39 -5.67 -15.78
N HIS A 102 15.76 -4.92 -16.82
CA HIS A 102 15.99 -5.46 -18.15
C HIS A 102 17.12 -6.50 -18.17
N LYS A 103 18.25 -6.20 -17.51
CA LYS A 103 19.36 -7.14 -17.36
C LYS A 103 18.92 -8.41 -16.61
N ALA A 104 18.20 -8.25 -15.49
CA ALA A 104 17.70 -9.40 -14.73
C ALA A 104 16.73 -10.26 -15.55
N GLN A 105 15.93 -9.65 -16.44
CA GLN A 105 15.07 -10.38 -17.36
C GLN A 105 15.89 -11.20 -18.37
N GLN A 106 16.90 -10.59 -19.00
CA GLN A 106 17.79 -11.28 -19.95
C GLN A 106 18.56 -12.45 -19.31
N GLU A 107 18.95 -12.29 -18.04
CA GLU A 107 19.70 -13.30 -17.29
C GLU A 107 18.80 -14.37 -16.62
N GLY A 108 17.46 -14.28 -16.76
CA GLY A 108 16.53 -15.20 -16.08
C GLY A 108 16.45 -15.01 -14.56
N ARG A 109 16.91 -13.88 -14.04
CA ARG A 109 16.99 -13.52 -12.61
C ARG A 109 15.95 -12.47 -12.19
N TRP A 110 14.89 -12.32 -12.97
CA TRP A 110 13.81 -11.37 -12.70
C TRP A 110 13.26 -11.52 -11.28
N ASP A 111 12.93 -12.75 -10.89
CA ASP A 111 12.36 -13.06 -9.58
C ASP A 111 13.28 -12.64 -8.43
N GLU A 112 14.60 -12.82 -8.55
CA GLU A 112 15.55 -12.37 -7.52
C GLU A 112 15.50 -10.86 -7.33
N CYS A 113 15.34 -10.10 -8.43
CA CYS A 113 15.24 -8.64 -8.37
C CYS A 113 13.91 -8.17 -7.76
N VAL A 114 12.78 -8.79 -8.13
CA VAL A 114 11.44 -8.30 -7.73
C VAL A 114 10.91 -8.94 -6.45
N ARG A 115 11.44 -10.10 -6.01
CA ARG A 115 10.96 -10.83 -4.82
C ARG A 115 10.95 -9.99 -3.53
N PRO A 116 11.99 -9.17 -3.22
CA PRO A 116 11.95 -8.32 -2.03
C PRO A 116 10.78 -7.33 -2.04
N MET A 117 10.53 -6.70 -3.20
CA MET A 117 9.42 -5.78 -3.39
C MET A 117 8.08 -6.50 -3.27
N ARG A 118 7.91 -7.66 -3.91
CA ARG A 118 6.71 -8.50 -3.79
C ARG A 118 6.40 -8.85 -2.34
N GLY A 119 7.42 -9.21 -1.56
CA GLY A 119 7.27 -9.52 -0.14
C GLY A 119 6.75 -8.32 0.66
N ALA A 120 7.32 -7.14 0.43
CA ALA A 120 6.86 -5.91 1.08
C ALA A 120 5.45 -5.50 0.62
N LEU A 121 5.15 -5.55 -0.68
CA LEU A 121 3.83 -5.23 -1.22
C LEU A 121 2.75 -6.20 -0.72
N SER A 122 3.07 -7.48 -0.54
CA SER A 122 2.13 -8.45 0.03
C SER A 122 1.68 -8.06 1.44
N ARG A 123 2.62 -7.64 2.29
CA ARG A 123 2.29 -7.17 3.65
C ARG A 123 1.58 -5.82 3.64
N ALA A 124 2.04 -4.88 2.81
CA ALA A 124 1.38 -3.59 2.64
C ALA A 124 -0.07 -3.77 2.18
N ARG A 125 -0.31 -4.68 1.22
CA ARG A 125 -1.65 -5.02 0.70
C ARG A 125 -2.61 -5.43 1.82
N LEU A 126 -2.18 -6.27 2.77
CA LEU A 126 -3.04 -6.70 3.88
C LEU A 126 -3.49 -5.52 4.75
N LYS A 127 -2.58 -4.56 5.00
CA LYS A 127 -2.89 -3.34 5.75
C LYS A 127 -3.77 -2.39 4.95
N MET A 128 -3.48 -2.19 3.66
CA MET A 128 -4.31 -1.35 2.79
C MET A 128 -5.74 -1.86 2.68
N ARG A 129 -5.97 -3.17 2.80
CA ARG A 129 -7.32 -3.74 2.77
C ARG A 129 -8.18 -3.33 3.97
N SER A 130 -7.61 -3.07 5.15
CA SER A 130 -8.39 -2.51 6.26
C SER A 130 -8.80 -1.06 5.97
N LEU A 131 -8.01 -0.34 5.18
CA LEU A 131 -8.30 0.99 4.64
C LEU A 131 -9.20 0.96 3.39
N GLY A 132 -9.77 -0.19 3.02
CA GLY A 132 -10.67 -0.33 1.87
C GLY A 132 -9.99 -0.32 0.50
N ILE A 133 -8.67 -0.49 0.43
CA ILE A 133 -7.89 -0.44 -0.82
C ILE A 133 -7.11 -1.74 -1.03
N ASP A 134 -7.15 -2.28 -2.24
CA ASP A 134 -6.33 -3.41 -2.65
C ASP A 134 -5.14 -2.95 -3.49
N VAL A 135 -4.01 -3.65 -3.34
CA VAL A 135 -2.82 -3.46 -4.15
C VAL A 135 -2.72 -4.63 -5.12
N VAL A 136 -2.81 -4.36 -6.42
CA VAL A 136 -2.96 -5.38 -7.46
C VAL A 136 -1.80 -5.30 -8.45
N ALA A 137 -1.21 -6.44 -8.77
CA ALA A 137 -0.17 -6.52 -9.79
C ALA A 137 -0.78 -6.33 -11.19
N VAL A 138 -0.10 -5.55 -12.03
CA VAL A 138 -0.35 -5.44 -13.46
C VAL A 138 0.77 -6.21 -14.15
N THR A 139 0.41 -7.31 -14.80
CA THR A 139 1.35 -8.27 -15.40
C THR A 139 2.45 -7.57 -16.18
N GLU A 140 3.70 -7.89 -15.85
CA GLU A 140 4.93 -7.37 -16.47
C GLU A 140 5.13 -5.85 -16.44
N THR A 141 4.20 -5.11 -15.84
CA THR A 141 4.14 -3.65 -15.95
C THR A 141 4.39 -2.97 -14.60
N GLY A 142 3.75 -3.47 -13.53
CA GLY A 142 3.91 -2.87 -12.21
C GLY A 142 2.77 -3.22 -11.25
N TYR A 143 2.34 -2.24 -10.45
CA TYR A 143 1.24 -2.39 -9.50
C TYR A 143 0.30 -1.20 -9.56
N MET A 144 -0.97 -1.41 -9.23
CA MET A 144 -1.96 -0.35 -9.13
C MET A 144 -2.83 -0.50 -7.89
N LEU A 145 -3.50 0.59 -7.50
CA LEU A 145 -4.48 0.58 -6.42
C LEU A 145 -5.88 0.33 -6.99
N LYS A 146 -6.65 -0.52 -6.32
CA LYS A 146 -8.05 -0.82 -6.65
C LYS A 146 -8.90 -0.77 -5.38
N ARG A 147 -10.21 -0.58 -5.52
CA ARG A 147 -11.11 -0.59 -4.37
C ARG A 147 -11.17 -2.01 -3.83
N PHE A 148 -10.94 -2.19 -2.54
CA PHE A 148 -11.14 -3.49 -1.90
C PHE A 148 -12.60 -3.60 -1.46
N GLN A 149 -13.37 -4.39 -2.21
CA GLN A 149 -14.68 -4.81 -1.75
C GLN A 149 -14.48 -6.04 -0.87
N ARG A 150 -14.80 -5.94 0.42
CA ARG A 150 -14.99 -7.13 1.25
C ARG A 150 -16.13 -7.92 0.60
N THR A 151 -15.85 -9.11 0.06
CA THR A 151 -16.91 -10.04 -0.31
C THR A 151 -17.75 -10.28 0.95
N PRO A 152 -19.07 -9.99 0.93
CA PRO A 152 -19.93 -10.35 2.04
C PRO A 152 -19.80 -11.86 2.25
N LEU A 153 -19.58 -12.30 3.50
CA LEU A 153 -19.68 -13.71 3.83
C LEU A 153 -21.07 -14.20 3.35
N PRO A 154 -21.16 -15.36 2.67
CA PRO A 154 -22.46 -15.90 2.30
C PRO A 154 -23.30 -16.09 3.57
N PRO A 155 -24.61 -15.78 3.54
CA PRO A 155 -25.49 -15.84 4.72
C PRO A 155 -25.61 -17.25 5.35
N SER A 156 -25.03 -18.28 4.72
CA SER A 156 -25.00 -19.65 5.25
C SER A 156 -24.06 -19.87 6.44
N ALA A 157 -23.29 -18.87 6.87
CA ALA A 157 -22.44 -18.97 8.07
C ALA A 157 -23.11 -18.40 9.34
N VAL A 158 -24.36 -17.92 9.26
CA VAL A 158 -25.11 -17.38 10.40
C VAL A 158 -26.35 -18.24 10.64
N SER A 159 -26.15 -19.37 11.33
CA SER A 159 -27.13 -20.20 12.06
C SER A 159 -26.29 -21.37 12.62
N ILE A 160 -26.28 -21.76 13.88
CA ILE A 160 -27.40 -22.03 14.80
C ILE A 160 -26.83 -21.92 16.23
N GLU A 161 -27.33 -21.00 17.06
CA GLU A 161 -27.45 -21.26 18.49
C GLU A 161 -28.92 -21.05 18.86
N SER A 162 -29.65 -22.14 18.59
CA SER A 162 -31.07 -22.31 18.81
C SER A 162 -31.37 -22.25 20.29
N GLU A 163 -32.24 -21.30 20.65
CA GLU A 163 -33.30 -21.42 21.64
C GLU A 163 -33.41 -22.81 22.30
N ARG A 164 -32.86 -22.92 23.51
CA ARG A 164 -33.28 -23.93 24.50
C ARG A 164 -33.35 -23.26 25.86
N SER A 165 -34.35 -22.41 26.04
CA SER A 165 -34.86 -22.05 27.37
C SER A 165 -36.27 -21.53 27.23
N GLN A 166 -37.19 -22.45 26.93
CA GLN A 166 -38.57 -22.38 27.38
C GLN A 166 -39.15 -23.80 27.30
N ILE A 167 -39.99 -24.12 28.29
CA ILE A 167 -40.64 -25.41 28.58
C ILE A 167 -39.85 -26.31 29.55
N LEU A 168 -40.03 -26.08 30.85
CA LEU A 168 -40.78 -27.04 31.66
C LEU A 168 -41.46 -26.31 32.84
N ILE A 169 -42.67 -26.79 33.12
CA ILE A 169 -43.68 -26.39 34.10
C ILE A 169 -43.15 -26.46 35.53
#